data_AF-A0A7C1INE7-F1
#
_entry.id   AF-A0A7C1INE7-F1
#
_cell.length_a   1.000
_cell.length_b   1.000
_cell.length_c   1.000
_cell.angle_alpha   90.00
_cell.angle_beta   90.00
_cell.angle_gamma   90.00
#
_symmetry.space_group_name_H-M   'P 1'
#
loop_
_entity.id
_entity.type
_entity.pdbx_description
1 polymer ?
#
loop_
_entity_poly.entity_id
_entity_poly.type
_entity_poly.pdbx_seq_one_letter_code
_entity_poly.pdbx_strand_id
1 'polypeptide(L)'
;MAKSPELVQAYELIKAGRRDQAGQILKAYLANHPHDADGWWLMAHSVTKPENVQKCLERVLLIDPNHARAKAKLERMQPAAVPAEPDDAFFAVSSAQPARTVDPFTAQAVSEVDSFTTPPGIRPPSAEPIPGVSGPFTESWGSFDSDPFGSRASQTASQPGLAFVQDRPAGNAASDARPKPPRPKSRMPSGVPLEPTAAPKKQADIEMVIGVAVIAIALVVLCGVGLFFADRQGWIQIWGLPPMKELQATSFSFEYPKEWEVLCKNEQMGNQVCGAANDARFIQVDYYTGEVDYLGDLSDALTIDFFGASDPPDLVVSVIAMDVPENSPAYSDTSMAAMMNEWTGEYNLYTDTYKTKYDKREITVDGQKGYYYFFSMEDKAGALGDLIGVGGGYWALYDVYVPHGDKTFWMTVQTYSYDSSEDIPDDIIQHIIESIQWK
;
A
#
# COMPACT_ATOMS: atom_id res chain seq x y z
N MET A 1 -32.37 -21.38 -7.89
CA MET A 1 -31.14 -21.72 -8.65
C MET A 1 -30.25 -22.56 -7.74
N ALA A 2 -29.53 -23.53 -8.30
CA ALA A 2 -28.55 -24.28 -7.51
C ALA A 2 -27.44 -23.33 -7.06
N LYS A 3 -27.02 -23.42 -5.79
CA LYS A 3 -25.91 -22.60 -5.30
C LYS A 3 -24.61 -23.09 -5.94
N SER A 4 -23.69 -22.15 -6.22
CA SER A 4 -22.37 -22.50 -6.73
C SER A 4 -21.64 -23.40 -5.72
N PRO A 5 -20.91 -24.43 -6.17
CA PRO A 5 -20.14 -25.30 -5.28
C PRO A 5 -19.05 -24.55 -4.51
N GLU A 6 -18.49 -23.48 -5.08
CA GLU A 6 -17.47 -22.63 -4.46
C GLU A 6 -18.03 -21.89 -3.23
N LEU A 7 -19.24 -21.32 -3.33
CA LEU A 7 -19.89 -20.66 -2.20
C LEU A 7 -20.20 -21.64 -1.05
N VAL A 8 -20.61 -22.87 -1.40
CA VAL A 8 -20.84 -23.93 -0.41
C VAL A 8 -19.53 -24.29 0.29
N GLN A 9 -18.44 -24.47 -0.46
CA GLN A 9 -17.13 -24.79 0.10
C GLN A 9 -16.61 -23.67 1.01
N ALA A 10 -16.70 -22.41 0.57
CA ALA A 10 -16.29 -21.26 1.37
C ALA A 10 -17.09 -21.16 2.68
N TYR A 11 -18.39 -21.40 2.64
CA TYR A 11 -19.24 -21.43 3.82
C TYR A 11 -18.81 -22.51 4.84
N GLU A 12 -18.51 -23.73 4.38
CA GLU A 12 -18.02 -24.80 5.25
C GLU A 12 -16.66 -24.46 5.88
N LEU A 13 -15.77 -23.81 5.13
CA LEU A 13 -14.48 -23.33 5.66
C LEU A 13 -14.65 -22.24 6.72
N ILE A 14 -15.56 -21.28 6.52
CA ILE A 14 -15.90 -20.25 7.51
C ILE A 14 -16.43 -20.91 8.79
N LYS A 15 -17.32 -21.89 8.68
CA LYS A 15 -17.83 -22.67 9.82
C LYS A 15 -16.74 -23.44 10.56
N ALA A 16 -15.76 -23.97 9.83
CA ALA A 16 -14.61 -24.67 10.39
C ALA A 16 -13.56 -23.71 11.00
N GLY A 17 -13.79 -22.39 10.99
CA GLY A 17 -12.85 -21.38 11.47
C GLY A 17 -11.67 -21.12 10.53
N ARG A 18 -11.66 -21.71 9.33
CA ARG A 18 -10.59 -21.58 8.33
C ARG A 18 -10.84 -20.40 7.40
N ARG A 19 -10.83 -19.21 8.00
CA ARG A 19 -11.21 -17.95 7.34
C ARG A 19 -10.31 -17.59 6.17
N ASP A 20 -9.00 -17.80 6.28
CA ASP A 20 -8.05 -17.48 5.21
C ASP A 20 -8.29 -18.32 3.95
N GLN A 21 -8.52 -19.64 4.14
CA GLN A 21 -8.83 -20.56 3.04
C GLN A 21 -10.16 -20.19 2.37
N ALA A 22 -11.17 -19.79 3.16
CA ALA A 22 -12.43 -19.32 2.62
C ALA A 22 -12.26 -18.03 1.80
N GLY A 23 -11.46 -17.08 2.30
CA GLY A 23 -11.17 -15.82 1.63
C GLY A 23 -10.51 -16.02 0.26
N GLN A 24 -9.58 -16.97 0.15
CA GLN A 24 -8.94 -17.31 -1.14
C GLN A 24 -9.95 -17.82 -2.17
N ILE A 25 -10.84 -18.73 -1.78
CA ILE A 25 -11.89 -19.26 -2.66
C ILE A 25 -12.88 -18.16 -3.07
N LEU A 26 -13.32 -17.35 -2.10
CA LEU A 26 -14.26 -16.26 -2.35
C LEU A 26 -13.64 -15.16 -3.24
N LYS A 27 -12.34 -14.89 -3.13
CA LYS A 27 -11.63 -13.94 -4.00
C LYS A 27 -11.67 -14.40 -5.46
N ALA A 28 -11.34 -15.66 -5.73
CA ALA A 28 -11.39 -16.22 -7.08
C ALA A 28 -12.82 -16.28 -7.64
N TYR A 29 -13.80 -16.57 -6.78
CA TYR A 29 -15.22 -16.58 -7.15
C TYR A 29 -15.73 -15.19 -7.54
N LEU A 30 -15.48 -14.18 -6.69
CA LEU A 30 -15.95 -12.81 -6.87
C LEU A 30 -15.30 -12.10 -8.07
N ALA A 31 -14.09 -12.50 -8.47
CA ALA A 31 -13.47 -12.02 -9.71
C ALA A 31 -14.34 -12.30 -10.95
N ASN A 32 -15.06 -13.43 -10.95
CA ASN A 32 -15.95 -13.83 -12.04
C ASN A 32 -17.41 -13.43 -11.79
N HIS A 33 -17.77 -13.12 -10.54
CA HIS A 33 -19.14 -12.82 -10.10
C HIS A 33 -19.19 -11.55 -9.23
N PRO A 34 -18.77 -10.38 -9.76
CA PRO A 34 -18.62 -9.15 -8.95
C PRO A 34 -19.96 -8.58 -8.44
N HIS A 35 -21.09 -9.04 -8.98
CA HIS A 35 -22.45 -8.64 -8.62
C HIS A 35 -23.22 -9.69 -7.81
N ASP A 36 -22.53 -10.67 -7.20
CA ASP A 36 -23.17 -11.66 -6.34
C ASP A 36 -23.15 -11.23 -4.87
N ALA A 37 -24.31 -10.82 -4.35
CA ALA A 37 -24.46 -10.38 -2.96
C ALA A 37 -24.12 -11.49 -1.93
N ASP A 38 -24.42 -12.75 -2.23
CA ASP A 38 -24.13 -13.86 -1.31
C ASP A 38 -22.61 -14.08 -1.16
N GLY A 39 -21.87 -13.94 -2.27
CA GLY A 39 -20.41 -14.03 -2.28
C GLY A 39 -19.76 -12.93 -1.44
N TRP A 40 -20.20 -11.67 -1.61
CA TRP A 40 -19.73 -10.54 -0.81
C TRP A 40 -20.09 -10.68 0.67
N TRP A 41 -21.27 -11.22 0.98
CA TRP A 41 -21.68 -11.50 2.36
C TRP A 41 -20.78 -12.54 3.02
N LEU A 42 -20.43 -13.62 2.33
CA LEU A 42 -19.47 -14.60 2.85
C LEU A 42 -18.06 -14.01 3.00
N MET A 43 -17.63 -13.14 2.08
CA MET A 43 -16.33 -12.46 2.18
C MET A 43 -16.24 -11.60 3.44
N ALA A 44 -17.33 -10.91 3.82
CA ALA A 44 -17.43 -10.16 5.07
C ALA A 44 -17.31 -11.03 6.34
N HIS A 45 -17.34 -12.36 6.22
CA HIS A 45 -17.13 -13.30 7.32
C HIS A 45 -15.76 -14.00 7.29
N SER A 46 -15.06 -13.96 6.15
CA SER A 46 -13.68 -14.45 6.04
C SER A 46 -12.65 -13.39 6.42
N VAL A 47 -12.92 -12.11 6.19
CA VAL A 47 -11.96 -11.03 6.54
C VAL A 47 -11.99 -10.69 8.04
N THR A 48 -10.84 -10.31 8.59
CA THR A 48 -10.66 -10.03 10.04
C THR A 48 -10.59 -8.55 10.37
N LYS A 49 -9.99 -7.72 9.50
CA LYS A 49 -9.90 -6.27 9.69
C LYS A 49 -11.30 -5.62 9.63
N PRO A 50 -11.73 -4.82 10.62
CA PRO A 50 -13.08 -4.27 10.68
C PRO A 50 -13.42 -3.38 9.47
N GLU A 51 -12.44 -2.65 8.94
CA GLU A 51 -12.58 -1.81 7.74
C GLU A 51 -12.94 -2.66 6.51
N ASN A 52 -12.30 -3.82 6.36
CA ASN A 52 -12.58 -4.74 5.25
C ASN A 52 -13.95 -5.40 5.39
N VAL A 53 -14.38 -5.72 6.62
CA VAL A 53 -15.74 -6.23 6.87
C VAL A 53 -16.77 -5.16 6.45
N GLN A 54 -16.55 -3.91 6.83
CA GLN A 54 -17.42 -2.79 6.46
C GLN A 54 -17.55 -2.64 4.94
N LYS A 55 -16.42 -2.55 4.22
CA LYS A 55 -16.41 -2.44 2.75
C LYS A 55 -17.17 -3.59 2.06
N CYS A 56 -16.98 -4.83 2.52
CA CYS A 56 -17.72 -5.97 1.98
C CYS A 56 -19.23 -5.85 2.22
N LEU A 57 -19.65 -5.38 3.40
CA LEU A 57 -21.07 -5.20 3.73
C LEU A 57 -21.72 -4.05 2.92
N GLU A 58 -21.00 -2.95 2.72
CA GLU A 58 -21.44 -1.86 1.84
C GLU A 58 -21.63 -2.36 0.40
N ARG A 59 -20.71 -3.20 -0.08
CA ARG A 59 -20.84 -3.84 -1.41
C ARG A 59 -22.06 -4.76 -1.51
N VAL A 60 -22.38 -5.52 -0.45
CA VAL A 60 -23.63 -6.31 -0.39
C VAL A 60 -24.85 -5.40 -0.52
N LEU A 61 -24.90 -4.29 0.21
CA LEU A 61 -26.03 -3.36 0.19
C LEU A 61 -26.16 -2.57 -1.12
N LEU A 62 -25.05 -2.37 -1.84
CA LEU A 62 -25.07 -1.80 -3.17
C LEU A 62 -25.73 -2.74 -4.20
N ILE A 63 -25.50 -4.05 -4.07
CA ILE A 63 -26.05 -5.08 -4.97
C ILE A 63 -27.49 -5.43 -4.58
N ASP A 64 -27.74 -5.65 -3.28
CA ASP A 64 -29.06 -5.90 -2.70
C ASP A 64 -29.34 -4.91 -1.56
N PRO A 65 -29.99 -3.76 -1.88
CA PRO A 65 -30.36 -2.75 -0.89
C PRO A 65 -31.31 -3.26 0.19
N ASN A 66 -31.94 -4.43 0.02
CA ASN A 66 -32.89 -5.00 0.98
C ASN A 66 -32.26 -6.14 1.82
N HIS A 67 -30.94 -6.32 1.75
CA HIS A 67 -30.25 -7.37 2.48
C HIS A 67 -30.21 -7.11 4.00
N ALA A 68 -31.27 -7.53 4.71
CA ALA A 68 -31.51 -7.21 6.12
C ALA A 68 -30.34 -7.58 7.05
N ARG A 69 -29.67 -8.71 6.81
CA ARG A 69 -28.53 -9.17 7.63
C ARG A 69 -27.30 -8.27 7.48
N ALA A 70 -27.11 -7.68 6.30
CA ALA A 70 -25.98 -6.79 6.05
C ALA A 70 -26.17 -5.44 6.75
N LYS A 71 -27.39 -4.87 6.67
CA LYS A 71 -27.74 -3.66 7.42
C LYS A 71 -27.53 -3.83 8.92
N ALA A 72 -28.08 -4.90 9.48
CA ALA A 72 -27.97 -5.17 10.92
C ALA A 72 -26.51 -5.36 11.38
N LYS A 73 -25.64 -5.97 10.55
CA LYS A 73 -24.22 -6.14 10.89
C LYS A 73 -23.47 -4.81 10.81
N LEU A 74 -23.76 -3.99 9.80
CA LEU A 74 -23.17 -2.67 9.62
C LEU A 74 -23.55 -1.72 10.77
N GLU A 75 -24.81 -1.70 11.19
CA GLU A 75 -25.31 -0.93 12.34
C GLU A 75 -24.61 -1.32 13.65
N ARG A 76 -24.30 -2.61 13.84
CA ARG A 76 -23.55 -3.09 15.02
C ARG A 76 -22.07 -2.72 15.01
N MET A 77 -21.51 -2.49 13.83
CA MET A 77 -20.09 -2.13 13.68
C MET A 77 -19.85 -0.64 13.81
N GLN A 78 -20.87 0.19 13.56
CA GLN A 78 -20.77 1.61 13.86
C GLN A 78 -20.55 1.75 15.37
N PRO A 79 -19.49 2.46 15.80
CA PRO A 79 -19.29 2.74 17.22
C PRO A 79 -20.58 3.36 17.72
N ALA A 80 -21.18 2.77 18.75
CA ALA A 80 -22.46 3.23 19.29
C ALA A 80 -22.36 4.74 19.45
N ALA A 81 -23.11 5.47 18.61
CA ALA A 81 -23.04 6.92 18.58
C ALA A 81 -23.18 7.37 20.02
N VAL A 82 -22.10 7.94 20.57
CA VAL A 82 -22.09 8.40 21.96
C VAL A 82 -23.29 9.32 22.05
N PRO A 83 -24.34 8.97 22.82
CA PRO A 83 -25.51 9.80 22.90
C PRO A 83 -25.00 11.16 23.33
N ALA A 84 -25.24 12.18 22.48
CA ALA A 84 -24.77 13.53 22.69
C ALA A 84 -24.96 13.86 24.18
N GLU A 85 -23.85 14.11 24.88
CA GLU A 85 -23.91 14.46 26.29
C GLU A 85 -24.96 15.57 26.43
N PRO A 86 -25.93 15.42 27.34
CA PRO A 86 -26.95 16.44 27.54
C PRO A 86 -26.22 17.75 27.81
N ASP A 87 -26.45 18.71 26.91
CA ASP A 87 -25.86 20.04 26.86
C ASP A 87 -25.54 20.53 28.29
N ASP A 88 -24.25 20.63 28.63
CA ASP A 88 -23.72 21.08 29.93
C ASP A 88 -23.99 22.59 30.16
N ALA A 89 -25.05 23.13 29.56
CA ALA A 89 -25.66 24.42 29.85
C ALA A 89 -26.02 24.57 31.34
N PHE A 90 -26.02 23.48 32.13
CA PHE A 90 -26.18 23.53 33.58
C PHE A 90 -24.92 24.00 34.33
N PHE A 91 -23.71 23.86 33.76
CA PHE A 91 -22.44 24.29 34.36
C PHE A 91 -21.90 25.62 33.84
N ALA A 92 -22.65 26.31 32.96
CA ALA A 92 -22.38 27.70 32.61
C ALA A 92 -22.68 28.62 33.80
N VAL A 93 -21.80 28.61 34.81
CA VAL A 93 -21.74 29.66 35.83
C VAL A 93 -21.41 30.95 35.08
N SER A 94 -22.42 31.81 35.02
CA SER A 94 -22.35 33.18 34.53
C SER A 94 -21.06 33.84 35.00
N SER A 95 -20.09 33.90 34.09
CA SER A 95 -18.83 34.58 34.32
C SER A 95 -19.13 36.06 34.35
N ALA A 96 -19.06 36.63 35.55
CA ALA A 96 -19.29 38.02 35.82
C ALA A 96 -18.52 38.91 34.84
N GLN A 97 -19.30 39.69 34.12
CA GLN A 97 -18.91 40.75 33.21
C GLN A 97 -17.90 41.70 33.91
N PRO A 98 -16.67 41.90 33.39
CA PRO A 98 -15.81 42.95 33.90
C PRO A 98 -16.43 44.31 33.55
N ALA A 99 -16.45 45.18 34.56
CA ALA A 99 -17.01 46.52 34.51
C ALA A 99 -16.49 47.30 33.29
N ARG A 100 -17.43 47.77 32.46
CA ARG A 100 -17.16 48.82 31.47
C ARG A 100 -16.79 50.10 32.22
N THR A 101 -15.53 50.49 32.12
CA THR A 101 -15.10 51.88 32.33
C THR A 101 -15.77 52.75 31.27
N VAL A 102 -16.65 53.64 31.72
CA VAL A 102 -17.30 54.65 30.90
C VAL A 102 -16.35 55.84 30.79
N ASP A 103 -15.80 56.07 29.60
CA ASP A 103 -15.17 57.35 29.26
C ASP A 103 -16.26 58.37 28.87
N PRO A 104 -16.28 59.58 29.45
CA PRO A 104 -17.30 60.57 29.18
C PRO A 104 -16.74 61.72 28.32
N PHE A 105 -16.71 61.61 26.99
CA PHE A 105 -16.81 62.79 26.12
C PHE A 105 -16.88 62.37 24.64
N THR A 106 -18.02 62.65 24.00
CA THR A 106 -18.13 63.45 22.75
C THR A 106 -19.49 63.16 22.13
N ALA A 107 -20.38 64.14 22.29
CA ALA A 107 -21.67 64.21 21.64
C ALA A 107 -21.52 64.80 20.23
N GLN A 108 -22.22 64.22 19.25
CA GLN A 108 -22.92 64.85 18.11
C GLN A 108 -23.44 63.70 17.22
N ALA A 109 -24.73 63.35 17.17
CA ALA A 109 -25.95 64.08 16.76
C ALA A 109 -26.10 64.25 15.23
N VAL A 110 -26.75 63.28 14.58
CA VAL A 110 -27.76 63.42 13.48
C VAL A 110 -28.41 62.03 13.31
N SER A 111 -29.72 61.85 13.57
CA SER A 111 -30.85 61.92 12.59
C SER A 111 -30.75 60.84 11.50
N GLU A 112 -31.76 60.08 11.07
CA GLU A 112 -33.21 59.94 11.33
C GLU A 112 -33.69 58.85 10.33
N VAL A 113 -34.77 58.11 10.64
CA VAL A 113 -35.60 57.24 9.74
C VAL A 113 -34.88 56.06 9.03
N ASP A 114 -35.41 54.84 8.90
CA ASP A 114 -36.79 54.47 8.62
C ASP A 114 -37.17 53.04 9.03
N SER A 115 -38.47 52.88 9.21
CA SER A 115 -39.17 51.70 9.69
C SER A 115 -39.28 50.60 8.62
N PHE A 116 -39.07 49.33 8.97
CA PHE A 116 -39.63 48.23 8.18
C PHE A 116 -40.40 47.23 9.04
N THR A 117 -41.63 47.04 8.59
CA THR A 117 -42.75 46.29 9.13
C THR A 117 -42.54 44.79 9.03
N THR A 118 -42.83 44.08 10.12
CA THR A 118 -42.88 42.62 10.21
C THR A 118 -44.12 42.07 9.48
N PRO A 119 -44.00 41.02 8.64
CA PRO A 119 -45.17 40.26 8.15
C PRO A 119 -45.58 39.15 9.14
N PRO A 120 -46.86 38.74 9.17
CA PRO A 120 -47.36 37.78 10.14
C PRO A 120 -47.27 36.31 9.66
N GLY A 121 -46.97 35.43 10.62
CA GLY A 121 -47.63 34.15 10.83
C GLY A 121 -47.66 33.11 9.70
N ILE A 122 -46.70 32.18 9.71
CA ILE A 122 -46.87 30.85 9.10
C ILE A 122 -46.92 29.83 10.24
N ARG A 123 -48.06 29.17 10.36
CA ARG A 123 -48.37 28.10 11.32
C ARG A 123 -47.92 26.77 10.70
N PRO A 124 -47.12 25.92 11.37
CA PRO A 124 -46.84 24.58 10.87
C PRO A 124 -48.07 23.67 11.02
N PRO A 125 -48.32 22.74 10.08
CA PRO A 125 -49.44 21.81 10.17
C PRO A 125 -49.17 20.72 11.21
N SER A 126 -50.19 20.43 12.02
CA SER A 126 -50.27 19.23 12.87
C SER A 126 -50.15 17.97 12.04
N ALA A 127 -49.23 17.08 12.41
CA ALA A 127 -49.19 15.71 11.92
C ALA A 127 -50.22 14.86 12.69
N GLU A 128 -51.23 14.35 11.99
CA GLU A 128 -52.08 13.26 12.48
C GLU A 128 -51.37 11.90 12.24
N PRO A 129 -51.54 10.92 13.15
CA PRO A 129 -51.00 9.59 12.97
C PRO A 129 -51.91 8.75 12.06
N ILE A 130 -51.35 8.18 10.99
CA ILE A 130 -52.05 7.19 10.15
C ILE A 130 -52.04 5.83 10.88
N PRO A 131 -53.19 5.23 11.19
CA PRO A 131 -53.27 3.88 11.74
C PRO A 131 -53.47 2.84 10.63
N GLY A 132 -52.72 1.74 10.73
CA GLY A 132 -53.11 0.44 10.18
C GLY A 132 -52.62 0.12 8.76
N VAL A 133 -51.52 -0.62 8.67
CA VAL A 133 -51.34 -1.63 7.61
C VAL A 133 -50.83 -2.91 8.28
N SER A 134 -51.76 -3.81 8.53
CA SER A 134 -51.53 -5.18 8.99
C SER A 134 -51.68 -6.16 7.83
N GLY A 135 -50.56 -6.80 7.48
CA GLY A 135 -50.43 -8.14 6.84
C GLY A 135 -50.67 -8.24 5.32
N PRO A 136 -50.44 -9.42 4.70
CA PRO A 136 -49.52 -10.51 5.04
C PRO A 136 -48.59 -10.86 3.86
N PHE A 137 -47.31 -11.17 4.13
CA PHE A 137 -46.49 -11.92 3.16
C PHE A 137 -45.64 -12.93 3.92
N THR A 138 -46.25 -14.07 4.18
CA THR A 138 -45.58 -15.32 4.58
C THR A 138 -45.60 -16.25 3.37
N GLU A 139 -44.52 -16.25 2.59
CA GLU A 139 -44.12 -17.38 1.74
C GLU A 139 -42.58 -17.43 1.76
N SER A 140 -42.02 -18.27 2.63
CA SER A 140 -41.56 -19.62 2.29
C SER A 140 -40.23 -19.64 1.51
N TRP A 141 -39.14 -19.28 2.18
CA TRP A 141 -37.78 -19.65 1.79
C TRP A 141 -37.11 -20.36 2.96
N GLY A 142 -36.55 -21.55 2.70
CA GLY A 142 -35.98 -22.44 3.69
C GLY A 142 -34.85 -21.78 4.50
N SER A 143 -35.08 -21.68 5.80
CA SER A 143 -34.20 -21.11 6.80
C SER A 143 -32.81 -21.75 6.84
N PHE A 144 -31.76 -20.95 6.64
CA PHE A 144 -30.59 -21.00 7.51
C PHE A 144 -30.93 -20.20 8.77
N ASP A 145 -31.72 -20.80 9.69
CA ASP A 145 -32.16 -20.19 10.97
C ASP A 145 -31.24 -20.52 12.14
N SER A 146 -30.25 -21.39 11.95
CA SER A 146 -29.18 -21.51 12.93
C SER A 146 -28.12 -20.48 12.57
N ASP A 147 -28.23 -19.27 13.14
CA ASP A 147 -27.08 -18.38 13.30
C ASP A 147 -26.01 -19.15 14.10
N PRO A 148 -24.92 -19.64 13.47
CA PRO A 148 -23.89 -20.37 14.19
C PRO A 148 -23.04 -19.45 15.08
N PHE A 149 -23.26 -18.13 15.01
CA PHE A 149 -22.42 -17.10 15.59
C PHE A 149 -23.15 -16.29 16.68
N GLY A 150 -24.38 -16.67 17.06
CA GLY A 150 -25.11 -16.13 18.20
C GLY A 150 -24.46 -16.50 19.54
N SER A 151 -24.06 -15.49 20.29
CA SER A 151 -23.21 -15.50 21.49
C SER A 151 -23.70 -16.39 22.66
N ARG A 152 -22.78 -17.17 23.24
CA ARG A 152 -22.88 -17.68 24.62
C ARG A 152 -21.71 -17.10 25.44
N ALA A 153 -21.85 -15.84 25.85
CA ALA A 153 -21.03 -15.23 26.89
C ALA A 153 -21.85 -15.16 28.18
N SER A 154 -21.17 -15.41 29.31
CA SER A 154 -21.63 -15.23 30.69
C SER A 154 -22.44 -16.38 31.32
N GLN A 155 -21.73 -17.36 31.88
CA GLN A 155 -22.11 -17.95 33.18
C GLN A 155 -20.84 -18.22 34.00
N THR A 156 -20.68 -17.42 35.04
CA THR A 156 -19.74 -17.57 36.15
C THR A 156 -20.27 -18.62 37.12
N ALA A 157 -19.48 -19.64 37.49
CA ALA A 157 -19.59 -20.30 38.80
C ALA A 157 -18.37 -21.20 39.09
N SER A 158 -17.77 -20.89 40.22
CA SER A 158 -16.73 -21.56 41.00
C SER A 158 -16.76 -23.10 41.01
N GLN A 159 -15.58 -23.74 40.97
CA GLN A 159 -15.09 -24.67 42.01
C GLN A 159 -13.64 -25.15 41.73
N PRO A 160 -12.93 -25.64 42.78
CA PRO A 160 -11.48 -25.62 42.85
C PRO A 160 -10.81 -26.99 42.67
N GLY A 161 -9.52 -26.95 42.35
CA GLY A 161 -8.57 -28.00 42.68
C GLY A 161 -8.43 -29.12 41.64
N LEU A 162 -7.23 -29.26 41.09
CA LEU A 162 -6.38 -30.43 41.35
C LEU A 162 -5.02 -30.24 40.69
N ALA A 163 -4.01 -30.59 41.47
CA ALA A 163 -2.59 -30.52 41.14
C ALA A 163 -2.24 -31.36 39.90
N PHE A 164 -1.47 -30.77 38.98
CA PHE A 164 -0.67 -31.57 38.05
C PHE A 164 0.67 -31.88 38.70
N VAL A 165 0.72 -33.08 39.26
CA VAL A 165 1.94 -33.81 39.59
C VAL A 165 2.68 -34.09 38.28
N GLN A 166 3.92 -33.62 38.24
CA GLN A 166 4.89 -33.88 37.20
C GLN A 166 5.72 -35.06 37.66
N ASP A 167 5.52 -36.26 37.11
CA ASP A 167 6.48 -37.35 37.28
C ASP A 167 6.37 -38.49 36.25
N ARG A 168 7.52 -38.73 35.59
CA ARG A 168 8.09 -40.00 35.07
C ARG A 168 7.49 -40.73 33.85
N PRO A 169 8.23 -41.69 33.23
CA PRO A 169 9.69 -41.77 33.02
C PRO A 169 10.09 -42.21 31.60
N ALA A 170 11.41 -42.18 31.35
CA ALA A 170 12.09 -42.90 30.27
C ALA A 170 11.75 -44.40 30.25
N GLY A 171 11.51 -44.93 29.05
CA GLY A 171 11.33 -46.36 28.77
C GLY A 171 11.86 -46.71 27.38
N ASN A 172 12.92 -47.50 27.37
CA ASN A 172 13.54 -48.09 26.19
C ASN A 172 12.71 -49.27 25.63
N ALA A 173 12.94 -49.53 24.33
CA ALA A 173 12.93 -50.83 23.66
C ALA A 173 11.58 -51.51 23.31
N ALA A 174 11.33 -51.65 21.99
CA ALA A 174 10.98 -52.89 21.27
C ALA A 174 10.56 -52.51 19.84
N SER A 175 11.43 -52.74 18.84
CA SER A 175 11.28 -53.80 17.83
C SER A 175 10.01 -53.72 16.98
N ASP A 176 10.12 -53.13 15.79
CA ASP A 176 9.30 -53.53 14.64
C ASP A 176 10.12 -53.42 13.36
N ALA A 177 10.69 -54.57 12.98
CA ALA A 177 11.42 -54.77 11.75
C ALA A 177 10.43 -55.06 10.61
N ARG A 178 10.24 -54.10 9.70
CA ARG A 178 9.68 -54.39 8.37
C ARG A 178 10.78 -54.91 7.42
N PRO A 179 10.54 -55.99 6.66
CA PRO A 179 11.53 -56.53 5.74
C PRO A 179 11.66 -55.68 4.46
N LYS A 180 12.91 -55.35 4.09
CA LYS A 180 13.29 -54.77 2.79
C LYS A 180 13.27 -55.87 1.70
N PRO A 181 12.79 -55.58 0.47
CA PRO A 181 12.86 -56.53 -0.65
C PRO A 181 14.31 -56.66 -1.19
N PRO A 182 14.66 -57.82 -1.79
CA PRO A 182 16.03 -58.14 -2.20
C PRO A 182 16.45 -57.39 -3.48
N ARG A 183 17.66 -56.82 -3.45
CA ARG A 183 18.35 -56.28 -4.63
C ARG A 183 18.89 -57.42 -5.51
N PRO A 184 18.77 -57.33 -6.85
CA PRO A 184 19.37 -58.30 -7.76
C PRO A 184 20.89 -58.17 -7.80
N LYS A 185 21.58 -59.31 -7.66
CA LYS A 185 23.04 -59.44 -7.82
C LYS A 185 23.38 -59.43 -9.31
N SER A 186 23.96 -58.33 -9.79
CA SER A 186 24.60 -58.29 -11.10
C SER A 186 25.95 -59.00 -11.04
N ARG A 187 26.02 -60.08 -11.79
CA ARG A 187 27.14 -60.98 -12.02
C ARG A 187 28.16 -60.27 -12.92
N MET A 188 29.34 -59.94 -12.39
CA MET A 188 30.48 -59.55 -13.22
C MET A 188 31.17 -60.81 -13.74
N PRO A 189 31.50 -60.91 -15.04
CA PRO A 189 32.47 -61.88 -15.54
C PRO A 189 33.89 -61.35 -15.40
N SER A 190 34.72 -62.20 -14.79
CA SER A 190 36.18 -62.07 -14.70
C SER A 190 36.86 -62.16 -16.06
N GLY A 191 37.99 -61.45 -16.18
CA GLY A 191 39.16 -61.91 -16.93
C GLY A 191 39.41 -61.23 -18.27
N VAL A 192 40.20 -60.16 -18.24
CA VAL A 192 41.01 -59.75 -19.40
C VAL A 192 42.44 -59.50 -18.90
N PRO A 193 43.49 -60.03 -19.57
CA PRO A 193 44.87 -59.90 -19.15
C PRO A 193 45.36 -58.44 -19.24
N LEU A 194 46.09 -58.00 -18.22
CA LEU A 194 46.80 -56.73 -18.18
C LEU A 194 47.96 -56.74 -19.18
N GLU A 195 47.81 -56.01 -20.27
CA GLU A 195 48.88 -55.65 -21.19
C GLU A 195 49.55 -54.35 -20.70
N PRO A 196 50.88 -54.29 -20.52
CA PRO A 196 51.56 -53.13 -19.98
C PRO A 196 51.60 -52.03 -21.04
N THR A 197 50.63 -51.12 -20.96
CA THR A 197 50.52 -49.97 -21.86
C THR A 197 51.53 -48.91 -21.42
N ALA A 198 52.46 -48.63 -22.32
CA ALA A 198 53.48 -47.60 -22.16
C ALA A 198 52.86 -46.25 -21.80
N ALA A 199 53.41 -45.60 -20.77
CA ALA A 199 52.97 -44.29 -20.30
C ALA A 199 53.09 -43.24 -21.42
N PRO A 200 51.99 -42.57 -21.82
CA PRO A 200 52.07 -41.52 -22.81
C PRO A 200 52.69 -40.27 -22.19
N LYS A 201 53.75 -39.77 -22.84
CA LYS A 201 54.33 -38.43 -22.61
C LYS A 201 53.25 -37.37 -22.91
N LYS A 202 52.49 -36.95 -21.89
CA LYS A 202 51.34 -36.03 -22.02
C LYS A 202 51.58 -34.65 -21.39
N GLN A 203 52.83 -34.24 -21.22
CA GLN A 203 53.18 -32.94 -20.63
C GLN A 203 53.21 -31.79 -21.64
N ALA A 204 53.31 -32.06 -22.95
CA ALA A 204 53.39 -31.01 -23.97
C ALA A 204 52.03 -30.35 -24.29
N ASP A 205 50.90 -31.02 -24.03
CA ASP A 205 49.57 -30.48 -24.38
C ASP A 205 49.00 -29.48 -23.36
N ILE A 206 49.50 -29.48 -22.12
CA ILE A 206 48.98 -28.61 -21.05
C ILE A 206 49.47 -27.17 -21.23
N GLU A 207 50.71 -26.97 -21.68
CA GLU A 207 51.26 -25.62 -21.92
C GLU A 207 50.52 -24.89 -23.05
N MET A 208 50.09 -25.62 -24.09
CA MET A 208 49.32 -25.04 -25.20
C MET A 208 47.92 -24.59 -24.75
N VAL A 209 47.24 -25.37 -23.92
CA VAL A 209 45.90 -25.02 -23.41
C VAL A 209 45.96 -23.79 -22.50
N ILE A 210 46.97 -23.71 -21.63
CA ILE A 210 47.18 -22.53 -20.77
C ILE A 210 47.47 -21.28 -21.62
N GLY A 211 48.32 -21.40 -22.65
CA GLY A 211 48.63 -20.28 -23.55
C GLY A 211 47.38 -19.73 -24.25
N VAL A 212 46.51 -20.59 -24.77
CA VAL A 212 45.24 -20.19 -25.41
C VAL A 212 44.29 -19.52 -24.40
N ALA A 213 44.19 -20.05 -23.18
CA ALA A 213 43.34 -19.46 -22.15
C ALA A 213 43.81 -18.05 -21.73
N VAL A 214 45.12 -17.84 -21.56
CA VAL A 214 45.68 -16.52 -21.23
C VAL A 214 45.42 -15.50 -22.34
N ILE A 215 45.58 -15.91 -23.60
CA ILE A 215 45.28 -15.03 -24.75
C ILE A 215 43.79 -14.68 -24.79
N ALA A 216 42.89 -15.65 -24.55
CA ALA A 216 41.45 -15.39 -24.51
C ALA A 216 41.07 -14.40 -23.41
N ILE A 217 41.62 -14.56 -22.18
CA ILE A 217 41.38 -13.63 -21.08
C ILE A 217 41.92 -12.24 -21.42
N ALA A 218 43.13 -12.15 -21.98
CA ALA A 218 43.72 -10.86 -22.38
C ALA A 218 42.86 -10.14 -23.44
N LEU A 219 42.26 -10.87 -24.39
CA LEU A 219 41.35 -10.32 -25.38
C LEU A 219 40.03 -9.82 -24.76
N VAL A 220 39.48 -10.54 -23.78
CA VAL A 220 38.28 -10.09 -23.05
C VAL A 220 38.57 -8.82 -22.26
N VAL A 221 39.72 -8.75 -21.57
CA VAL A 221 40.14 -7.54 -20.84
C VAL A 221 40.37 -6.38 -21.79
N LEU A 222 41.06 -6.60 -22.92
CA LEU A 222 41.26 -5.56 -23.94
C LEU A 222 39.94 -5.07 -24.54
N CYS A 223 38.99 -5.98 -24.81
CA CYS A 223 37.64 -5.58 -25.22
C CYS A 223 36.95 -4.77 -24.13
N GLY A 224 36.96 -5.23 -22.87
CA GLY A 224 36.34 -4.51 -21.75
C GLY A 224 36.93 -3.11 -21.56
N VAL A 225 38.26 -2.96 -21.64
CA VAL A 225 38.94 -1.65 -21.59
C VAL A 225 38.58 -0.80 -22.81
N GLY A 226 38.55 -1.38 -24.00
CA GLY A 226 38.13 -0.68 -25.22
C GLY A 226 36.70 -0.16 -25.13
N LEU A 227 35.78 -0.98 -24.63
CA LEU A 227 34.38 -0.61 -24.40
C LEU A 227 34.27 0.48 -23.32
N PHE A 228 35.04 0.38 -22.23
CA PHE A 228 35.09 1.42 -21.19
C PHE A 228 35.58 2.78 -21.73
N PHE A 229 36.62 2.79 -22.57
CA PHE A 229 37.11 4.03 -23.18
C PHE A 229 36.15 4.59 -24.23
N ALA A 230 35.53 3.72 -25.03
CA ALA A 230 34.54 4.13 -26.02
C ALA A 230 33.26 4.68 -25.37
N ASP A 231 32.85 4.13 -24.22
CA ASP A 231 31.78 4.65 -23.38
C ASP A 231 32.14 6.01 -22.78
N ARG A 232 33.34 6.16 -22.21
CA ARG A 232 33.84 7.47 -21.73
C ARG A 232 33.98 8.54 -22.81
N GLN A 233 34.20 8.16 -24.06
CA GLN A 233 34.27 9.09 -25.19
C GLN A 233 32.89 9.34 -25.83
N GLY A 234 31.82 8.71 -25.32
CA GLY A 234 30.47 8.82 -25.87
C GLY A 234 30.31 8.17 -27.26
N TRP A 235 31.22 7.29 -27.66
CA TRP A 235 31.16 6.58 -28.95
C TRP A 235 30.12 5.46 -28.94
N ILE A 236 29.90 4.86 -27.77
CA ILE A 236 28.91 3.82 -27.51
C ILE A 236 28.33 4.07 -26.13
N GLN A 237 27.00 4.17 -25.98
CA GLN A 237 26.36 4.18 -24.67
C GLN A 237 26.17 2.72 -24.25
N ILE A 238 27.15 2.14 -23.57
CA ILE A 238 27.00 0.80 -23.00
C ILE A 238 26.55 0.92 -21.54
N TRP A 239 27.00 1.98 -20.86
CA TRP A 239 26.73 2.26 -19.46
C TRP A 239 26.55 3.77 -19.28
N GLY A 240 25.53 4.33 -19.94
CA GLY A 240 25.24 5.75 -19.89
C GLY A 240 23.85 5.99 -19.35
N LEU A 241 23.68 7.07 -18.58
CA LEU A 241 22.36 7.58 -18.26
C LEU A 241 21.58 7.76 -19.57
N PRO A 242 20.30 7.36 -19.59
CA PRO A 242 19.47 7.61 -20.75
C PRO A 242 19.47 9.10 -21.13
N PRO A 243 19.29 9.42 -22.42
CA PRO A 243 19.31 10.80 -22.87
C PRO A 243 18.22 11.60 -22.15
N MET A 244 18.56 12.71 -21.54
CA MET A 244 17.60 13.50 -20.77
C MET A 244 16.72 14.41 -21.67
N LYS A 245 15.55 14.78 -21.15
CA LYS A 245 14.53 15.69 -21.67
C LYS A 245 14.16 16.67 -20.57
N GLU A 246 13.57 17.80 -20.93
CA GLU A 246 13.16 18.81 -19.97
C GLU A 246 11.67 18.70 -19.63
N LEU A 247 11.34 18.64 -18.34
CA LEU A 247 9.99 18.82 -17.82
C LEU A 247 9.83 20.29 -17.44
N GLN A 248 8.78 20.93 -17.95
CA GLN A 248 8.58 22.36 -17.78
C GLN A 248 7.27 22.64 -17.07
N ALA A 249 7.37 23.35 -15.94
CA ALA A 249 6.26 24.05 -15.33
C ALA A 249 6.39 25.56 -15.60
N THR A 250 5.44 26.32 -15.05
CA THR A 250 5.42 27.79 -15.19
C THR A 250 6.62 28.45 -14.47
N SER A 251 7.04 27.89 -13.34
CA SER A 251 8.03 28.45 -12.40
C SER A 251 9.34 27.67 -12.33
N PHE A 252 9.35 26.43 -12.82
CA PHE A 252 10.53 25.57 -12.78
C PHE A 252 10.67 24.75 -14.06
N SER A 253 11.85 24.20 -14.24
CA SER A 253 12.14 23.13 -15.18
C SER A 253 13.16 22.15 -14.60
N PHE A 254 13.11 20.88 -14.98
CA PHE A 254 14.16 19.92 -14.65
C PHE A 254 14.35 18.89 -15.76
N GLU A 255 15.50 18.24 -15.79
CA GLU A 255 15.82 17.21 -16.76
C GLU A 255 15.44 15.80 -16.25
N TYR A 256 14.86 14.95 -17.11
CA TYR A 256 14.47 13.56 -16.84
C TYR A 256 14.75 12.65 -18.06
N PRO A 257 14.82 11.32 -17.95
CA PRO A 257 15.08 10.45 -19.10
C PRO A 257 14.05 10.54 -20.25
N LYS A 258 14.52 10.55 -21.50
CA LYS A 258 13.69 10.76 -22.70
C LYS A 258 12.60 9.71 -22.91
N GLU A 259 12.89 8.48 -22.51
CA GLU A 259 11.99 7.33 -22.62
C GLU A 259 10.92 7.31 -21.54
N TRP A 260 10.99 8.19 -20.54
CA TRP A 260 9.94 8.32 -19.56
C TRP A 260 8.75 9.08 -20.15
N GLU A 261 7.57 8.63 -19.77
CA GLU A 261 6.32 9.28 -20.08
C GLU A 261 6.09 10.47 -19.16
N VAL A 262 5.38 11.47 -19.65
CA VAL A 262 5.16 12.74 -18.93
C VAL A 262 3.72 13.18 -19.02
N LEU A 263 3.22 13.71 -17.91
CA LEU A 263 1.91 14.32 -17.81
C LEU A 263 2.00 15.59 -16.95
N CYS A 264 1.34 16.66 -17.39
CA CYS A 264 1.11 17.84 -16.55
C CYS A 264 -0.37 18.17 -16.56
N LYS A 265 -0.94 18.38 -15.37
CA LYS A 265 -2.34 18.75 -15.14
C LYS A 265 -2.41 19.87 -14.10
N ASN A 266 -3.56 20.50 -13.98
CA ASN A 266 -3.79 21.48 -12.91
C ASN A 266 -4.64 20.82 -11.81
N GLU A 267 -4.24 21.01 -10.55
CA GLU A 267 -5.07 20.60 -9.41
C GLU A 267 -6.26 21.55 -9.20
N GLN A 268 -7.14 21.23 -8.25
CA GLN A 268 -8.34 22.00 -7.94
C GLN A 268 -8.05 23.47 -7.56
N MET A 269 -6.89 23.73 -6.94
CA MET A 269 -6.45 25.09 -6.59
C MET A 269 -5.75 25.82 -7.76
N GLY A 270 -5.65 25.19 -8.92
CA GLY A 270 -5.06 25.77 -10.14
C GLY A 270 -3.55 25.68 -10.24
N ASN A 271 -2.87 25.06 -9.26
CA ASN A 271 -1.43 24.81 -9.36
C ASN A 271 -1.16 23.68 -10.37
N GLN A 272 -0.07 23.82 -11.11
CA GLN A 272 0.32 22.82 -12.08
C GLN A 272 1.07 21.68 -11.38
N VAL A 273 0.58 20.46 -11.56
CA VAL A 273 1.24 19.22 -11.16
C VAL A 273 1.79 18.55 -12.39
N CYS A 274 3.10 18.34 -12.41
CA CYS A 274 3.78 17.62 -13.46
C CYS A 274 4.36 16.31 -12.91
N GLY A 275 4.33 15.26 -13.73
CA GLY A 275 4.91 13.99 -13.38
C GLY A 275 5.58 13.32 -14.56
N ALA A 276 6.58 12.51 -14.27
CA ALA A 276 7.30 11.69 -15.23
C ALA A 276 7.49 10.28 -14.65
N ALA A 277 7.31 9.24 -15.47
CA ALA A 277 7.54 7.87 -15.02
C ALA A 277 8.12 7.01 -16.15
N ASN A 278 8.86 5.97 -15.78
CA ASN A 278 9.41 5.03 -16.74
C ASN A 278 8.34 4.18 -17.45
N ASP A 279 7.11 4.15 -16.93
CA ASP A 279 5.92 3.59 -17.56
C ASP A 279 4.68 4.43 -17.17
N ALA A 280 3.81 4.69 -18.15
CA ALA A 280 2.60 5.52 -18.03
C ALA A 280 1.75 5.20 -16.79
N ARG A 281 1.65 3.90 -16.46
CA ARG A 281 0.77 3.39 -15.41
C ARG A 281 1.14 3.93 -14.04
N PHE A 282 2.41 4.27 -13.84
CA PHE A 282 2.93 4.75 -12.58
C PHE A 282 3.03 6.28 -12.50
N ILE A 283 2.51 7.01 -13.50
CA ILE A 283 2.40 8.48 -13.41
C ILE A 283 1.29 8.83 -12.40
N GLN A 284 1.69 9.32 -11.22
CA GLN A 284 0.76 9.63 -10.13
C GLN A 284 0.11 11.02 -10.20
N VAL A 285 0.21 11.74 -11.32
CA VAL A 285 -0.33 13.11 -11.45
C VAL A 285 -1.82 13.16 -11.12
N ASP A 286 -2.57 12.15 -11.54
CA ASP A 286 -4.02 12.11 -11.40
C ASP A 286 -4.45 12.07 -9.93
N TYR A 287 -3.68 11.39 -9.08
CA TYR A 287 -3.87 11.35 -7.63
C TYR A 287 -3.77 12.74 -7.00
N TYR A 288 -2.78 13.55 -7.41
CA TYR A 288 -2.57 14.88 -6.87
C TYR A 288 -3.53 15.93 -7.44
N THR A 289 -4.17 15.64 -8.58
CA THR A 289 -5.18 16.55 -9.15
C THR A 289 -6.58 16.34 -8.57
N GLY A 290 -6.80 15.27 -7.81
CA GLY A 290 -8.11 14.90 -7.27
C GLY A 290 -9.09 14.40 -8.34
N GLU A 291 -8.59 13.99 -9.52
CA GLU A 291 -9.38 13.25 -10.52
C GLU A 291 -9.70 11.82 -10.08
N VAL A 292 -9.02 11.38 -9.03
CA VAL A 292 -8.97 10.02 -8.51
C VAL A 292 -9.46 10.08 -7.06
N ASP A 293 -10.46 9.28 -6.68
CA ASP A 293 -11.03 9.32 -5.32
C ASP A 293 -10.01 8.71 -4.34
N TYR A 294 -9.32 9.55 -3.57
CA TYR A 294 -8.17 9.21 -2.74
C TYR A 294 -8.29 7.90 -1.96
N LEU A 295 -9.47 7.53 -1.45
CA LEU A 295 -9.67 6.29 -0.66
C LEU A 295 -10.19 5.10 -1.47
N GLY A 296 -10.96 5.35 -2.53
CA GLY A 296 -11.46 4.32 -3.45
C GLY A 296 -10.38 3.86 -4.41
N ASP A 297 -9.60 4.82 -4.90
CA ASP A 297 -8.60 4.63 -5.93
C ASP A 297 -7.16 4.59 -5.42
N LEU A 298 -6.85 4.92 -4.16
CA LEU A 298 -5.59 4.42 -3.60
C LEU A 298 -5.65 2.89 -3.55
N SER A 299 -6.83 2.35 -3.20
CA SER A 299 -7.13 0.93 -3.37
C SER A 299 -7.03 0.52 -4.83
N ASP A 300 -7.69 1.20 -5.77
CA ASP A 300 -7.72 0.76 -7.17
C ASP A 300 -6.43 1.05 -7.97
N ALA A 301 -5.65 2.08 -7.65
CA ALA A 301 -4.32 2.34 -8.22
C ALA A 301 -3.33 1.29 -7.71
N LEU A 302 -3.36 1.00 -6.41
CA LEU A 302 -2.68 -0.17 -5.87
C LEU A 302 -3.22 -1.44 -6.56
N THR A 303 -4.52 -1.63 -6.74
CA THR A 303 -5.13 -2.86 -7.29
C THR A 303 -4.91 -3.05 -8.80
N ILE A 304 -4.88 -1.98 -9.59
CA ILE A 304 -4.59 -1.95 -11.03
C ILE A 304 -3.09 -2.22 -11.24
N ASP A 305 -2.22 -1.71 -10.36
CA ASP A 305 -0.80 -2.08 -10.30
C ASP A 305 -0.58 -3.52 -9.78
N PHE A 306 -1.47 -4.06 -8.92
CA PHE A 306 -1.26 -5.34 -8.23
C PHE A 306 -1.93 -6.58 -8.81
N PHE A 307 -3.01 -6.47 -9.58
CA PHE A 307 -3.77 -7.66 -10.00
C PHE A 307 -4.05 -7.72 -11.51
N GLY A 308 -3.72 -6.69 -12.28
CA GLY A 308 -4.07 -6.59 -13.70
C GLY A 308 -2.90 -6.74 -14.68
N ALA A 309 -1.68 -6.32 -14.29
CA ALA A 309 -0.50 -6.47 -15.15
C ALA A 309 0.10 -7.85 -14.96
N SER A 310 0.14 -8.65 -16.02
CA SER A 310 0.68 -10.02 -15.95
C SER A 310 2.17 -10.07 -15.61
N ASP A 311 2.91 -8.96 -15.76
CA ASP A 311 4.31 -8.80 -15.36
C ASP A 311 4.60 -7.30 -15.10
N PRO A 312 4.74 -6.83 -13.84
CA PRO A 312 5.21 -5.46 -13.58
C PRO A 312 6.69 -5.33 -14.02
N PRO A 313 7.16 -4.13 -14.41
CA PRO A 313 8.57 -3.95 -14.74
C PRO A 313 9.44 -4.19 -13.50
N ASP A 314 10.67 -4.66 -13.71
CA ASP A 314 11.63 -4.96 -12.64
C ASP A 314 11.88 -3.73 -11.74
N LEU A 315 11.86 -2.54 -12.35
CA LEU A 315 11.97 -1.25 -11.70
C LEU A 315 10.80 -0.36 -12.11
N VAL A 316 10.19 0.29 -11.13
CA VAL A 316 9.23 1.37 -11.30
C VAL A 316 9.84 2.64 -10.75
N VAL A 317 9.78 3.74 -11.52
CA VAL A 317 10.16 5.07 -11.04
C VAL A 317 9.06 6.06 -11.41
N SER A 318 8.56 6.79 -10.41
CA SER A 318 7.61 7.89 -10.58
C SER A 318 8.17 9.15 -9.95
N VAL A 319 8.25 10.22 -10.73
CA VAL A 319 8.59 11.57 -10.29
C VAL A 319 7.33 12.42 -10.35
N ILE A 320 7.01 13.09 -9.25
CA ILE A 320 5.95 14.10 -9.17
C ILE A 320 6.57 15.39 -8.70
N ALA A 321 6.30 16.48 -9.39
CA ALA A 321 6.82 17.80 -9.09
C ALA A 321 5.74 18.86 -9.27
N MET A 322 5.65 19.78 -8.31
CA MET A 322 4.69 20.87 -8.34
C MET A 322 5.15 22.03 -7.47
N ASP A 323 4.53 23.18 -7.70
CA ASP A 323 4.63 24.33 -6.83
C ASP A 323 3.47 24.37 -5.86
N VAL A 324 3.77 24.50 -4.58
CA VAL A 324 2.76 24.61 -3.53
C VAL A 324 2.90 25.93 -2.78
N PRO A 325 1.79 26.58 -2.37
CA PRO A 325 1.84 27.70 -1.45
C PRO A 325 2.53 27.29 -0.14
N GLU A 326 3.37 28.16 0.42
CA GLU A 326 4.11 27.87 1.67
C GLU A 326 3.19 27.53 2.85
N ASN A 327 1.97 28.06 2.84
CA ASN A 327 0.95 27.84 3.87
C ASN A 327 -0.05 26.72 3.52
N SER A 328 0.22 25.91 2.49
CA SER A 328 -0.70 24.83 2.11
C SER A 328 -0.74 23.75 3.19
N PRO A 329 -1.91 23.49 3.82
CA PRO A 329 -2.02 22.46 4.85
C PRO A 329 -1.83 21.04 4.31
N ALA A 330 -1.93 20.85 2.99
CA ALA A 330 -1.65 19.58 2.34
C ALA A 330 -0.15 19.22 2.35
N TYR A 331 0.71 20.23 2.55
CA TYR A 331 2.17 20.09 2.40
C TYR A 331 2.96 20.77 3.53
N SER A 332 2.27 21.21 4.59
CA SER A 332 2.91 21.83 5.75
C SER A 332 3.62 20.76 6.59
N ASP A 333 4.95 20.84 6.66
CA ASP A 333 5.84 20.14 7.59
C ASP A 333 5.96 18.61 7.50
N THR A 334 5.24 17.91 6.63
CA THR A 334 5.35 16.44 6.52
C THR A 334 5.78 15.97 5.14
N SER A 335 7.06 15.67 5.02
CA SER A 335 7.61 14.81 3.95
C SER A 335 6.96 13.44 4.02
N MET A 336 6.60 12.86 2.87
CA MET A 336 6.12 11.48 2.77
C MET A 336 7.19 10.50 3.28
N ALA A 337 8.46 10.72 2.95
CA ALA A 337 9.59 9.96 3.48
C ALA A 337 9.70 10.08 5.01
N ALA A 338 9.52 11.28 5.58
CA ALA A 338 9.53 11.49 7.03
C ALA A 338 8.34 10.79 7.72
N MET A 339 7.14 10.90 7.13
CA MET A 339 5.92 10.24 7.59
C MET A 339 6.09 8.72 7.57
N MET A 340 6.64 8.14 6.49
CA MET A 340 6.89 6.70 6.39
C MET A 340 7.92 6.23 7.41
N ASN A 341 8.97 7.02 7.66
CA ASN A 341 9.92 6.72 8.73
C ASN A 341 9.25 6.73 10.12
N GLU A 342 8.40 7.72 10.39
CA GLU A 342 7.64 7.78 11.64
C GLU A 342 6.69 6.59 11.79
N TRP A 343 5.89 6.29 10.76
CA TRP A 343 4.95 5.17 10.79
C TRP A 343 5.63 3.82 10.96
N THR A 344 6.73 3.59 10.25
CA THR A 344 7.48 2.32 10.39
C THR A 344 8.16 2.19 11.74
N GLY A 345 8.49 3.31 12.40
CA GLY A 345 9.04 3.35 13.76
C GLY A 345 8.00 3.23 14.87
N GLU A 346 6.92 4.02 14.82
CA GLU A 346 5.90 4.13 15.86
C GLU A 346 5.08 2.86 15.99
N TYR A 347 4.64 2.30 14.86
CA TYR A 347 3.74 1.15 14.89
C TYR A 347 4.47 -0.18 15.07
N ASN A 348 5.81 -0.16 15.15
CA ASN A 348 6.68 -1.34 15.34
C ASN A 348 6.19 -2.54 14.50
N LEU A 349 5.76 -2.26 13.28
CA LEU A 349 5.09 -3.22 12.41
C LEU A 349 6.16 -4.21 11.97
N TYR A 350 6.47 -5.24 12.74
CA TYR A 350 7.36 -6.31 12.28
C TYR A 350 8.81 -5.86 11.98
N THR A 351 9.52 -5.32 12.97
CA THR A 351 10.94 -4.90 12.87
C THR A 351 11.91 -5.94 12.31
N ASP A 352 11.53 -7.22 12.34
CA ASP A 352 12.35 -8.32 11.84
C ASP A 352 12.10 -8.61 10.35
N THR A 353 11.06 -8.01 9.75
CA THR A 353 10.65 -8.28 8.37
C THR A 353 11.19 -7.29 7.37
N TYR A 354 11.43 -6.04 7.80
CA TYR A 354 11.98 -5.01 6.96
C TYR A 354 13.22 -4.34 7.54
N LYS A 355 14.05 -3.80 6.66
CA LYS A 355 15.16 -2.91 7.01
C LYS A 355 14.86 -1.54 6.43
N THR A 356 14.70 -0.55 7.31
CA THR A 356 14.51 0.84 6.89
C THR A 356 15.82 1.62 6.95
N LYS A 357 15.91 2.64 6.11
CA LYS A 357 16.94 3.69 6.17
C LYS A 357 16.24 5.02 5.95
N TYR A 358 16.61 6.00 6.74
CA TYR A 358 16.11 7.36 6.64
C TYR A 358 17.26 8.35 6.74
N ASP A 359 17.25 9.37 5.88
CA ASP A 359 18.22 10.46 5.88
C ASP A 359 17.52 11.78 5.61
N LYS A 360 17.94 12.83 6.31
CA LYS A 360 17.48 14.20 6.11
C LYS A 360 18.70 15.10 6.00
N ARG A 361 18.82 15.84 4.90
CA ARG A 361 19.93 16.77 4.67
C ARG A 361 19.47 18.07 4.04
N GLU A 362 20.21 19.14 4.32
CA GLU A 362 20.09 20.41 3.61
C GLU A 362 20.78 20.28 2.25
N ILE A 363 20.13 20.77 1.19
CA ILE A 363 20.67 20.80 -0.17
C ILE A 363 20.63 22.23 -0.72
N THR A 364 21.35 22.47 -1.82
CA THR A 364 21.26 23.72 -2.57
C THR A 364 20.92 23.38 -4.01
N VAL A 365 19.81 23.92 -4.51
CA VAL A 365 19.27 23.68 -5.85
C VAL A 365 19.10 25.02 -6.55
N ASP A 366 19.82 25.22 -7.64
CA ASP A 366 19.89 26.48 -8.38
C ASP A 366 20.08 27.71 -7.45
N GLY A 367 21.05 27.58 -6.52
CA GLY A 367 21.40 28.62 -5.55
C GLY A 367 20.45 28.77 -4.35
N GLN A 368 19.29 28.11 -4.34
CA GLN A 368 18.33 28.14 -3.23
C GLN A 368 18.58 27.00 -2.26
N LYS A 369 18.52 27.30 -0.95
CA LYS A 369 18.60 26.27 0.09
C LYS A 369 17.28 25.52 0.18
N GLY A 370 17.36 24.20 0.30
CA GLY A 370 16.20 23.34 0.46
C GLY A 370 16.49 22.14 1.36
N TYR A 371 15.50 21.27 1.48
CA TYR A 371 15.61 20.02 2.22
C TYR A 371 15.41 18.82 1.29
N TYR A 372 16.24 17.81 1.52
CA TYR A 372 16.15 16.49 0.92
C TYR A 372 15.84 15.48 2.02
N TYR A 373 14.83 14.67 1.80
CA TYR A 373 14.45 13.55 2.65
C TYR A 373 14.56 12.27 1.83
N PHE A 374 15.22 11.27 2.41
CA PHE A 374 15.32 9.94 1.82
C PHE A 374 14.78 8.94 2.81
N PHE A 375 13.91 8.06 2.33
CA PHE A 375 13.46 6.89 3.05
C PHE A 375 13.58 5.68 2.13
N SER A 376 14.07 4.56 2.63
CA SER A 376 14.00 3.28 1.92
C SER A 376 13.60 2.17 2.85
N MET A 377 12.92 1.18 2.31
CA MET A 377 12.49 -0.02 3.00
C MET A 377 12.83 -1.24 2.13
N GLU A 378 13.63 -2.15 2.69
CA GLU A 378 13.92 -3.47 2.13
C GLU A 378 13.03 -4.48 2.85
N ASP A 379 12.15 -5.16 2.13
CA ASP A 379 11.34 -6.24 2.67
C ASP A 379 11.99 -7.61 2.42
N LYS A 380 12.33 -8.29 3.50
CA LYS A 380 12.99 -9.61 3.46
C LYS A 380 12.01 -10.77 3.48
N ALA A 381 10.75 -10.53 3.84
CA ALA A 381 9.80 -11.58 4.19
C ALA A 381 8.54 -11.58 3.30
N GLY A 382 8.43 -10.68 2.33
CA GLY A 382 7.18 -10.46 1.60
C GLY A 382 6.14 -9.70 2.44
N ALA A 383 6.53 -9.15 3.60
CA ALA A 383 5.65 -8.41 4.50
C ALA A 383 5.24 -7.04 3.92
N LEU A 384 6.02 -6.48 3.00
CA LEU A 384 5.60 -5.32 2.20
C LEU A 384 4.34 -5.63 1.42
N GLY A 385 4.20 -6.88 0.96
CA GLY A 385 3.00 -7.36 0.25
C GLY A 385 1.75 -7.24 1.09
N ASP A 386 1.88 -7.39 2.40
CA ASP A 386 0.76 -7.25 3.31
C ASP A 386 0.51 -5.77 3.71
N LEU A 387 1.54 -4.92 3.71
CA LEU A 387 1.45 -3.52 4.11
C LEU A 387 1.01 -2.60 2.96
N ILE A 388 1.65 -2.74 1.81
CA ILE A 388 1.46 -1.89 0.63
C ILE A 388 1.11 -2.70 -0.63
N GLY A 389 0.86 -4.01 -0.54
CA GLY A 389 0.34 -4.82 -1.66
C GLY A 389 1.37 -5.25 -2.70
N VAL A 390 2.56 -4.66 -2.70
CA VAL A 390 3.71 -5.05 -3.53
C VAL A 390 4.38 -6.28 -2.92
N GLY A 391 4.64 -7.34 -3.68
CA GLY A 391 5.43 -8.48 -3.19
C GLY A 391 6.78 -8.07 -2.55
N GLY A 392 7.53 -9.05 -2.05
CA GLY A 392 8.87 -8.77 -1.50
C GLY A 392 9.69 -7.91 -2.47
N GLY A 393 10.44 -6.95 -1.92
CA GLY A 393 11.16 -5.98 -2.75
C GLY A 393 11.74 -4.80 -1.97
N TYR A 394 12.23 -3.83 -2.73
CA TYR A 394 12.85 -2.62 -2.27
C TYR A 394 12.01 -1.42 -2.70
N TRP A 395 11.66 -0.58 -1.73
CA TRP A 395 10.94 0.66 -1.96
C TRP A 395 11.75 1.83 -1.45
N ALA A 396 11.87 2.90 -2.22
CA ALA A 396 12.49 4.13 -1.77
C ALA A 396 11.68 5.38 -2.17
N LEU A 397 11.80 6.39 -1.32
CA LEU A 397 11.14 7.69 -1.42
C LEU A 397 12.20 8.78 -1.27
N TYR A 398 12.15 9.75 -2.18
CA TYR A 398 13.02 10.91 -2.22
C TYR A 398 12.13 12.13 -2.26
N ASP A 399 12.05 12.91 -1.18
CA ASP A 399 11.32 14.17 -1.19
C ASP A 399 12.29 15.35 -1.20
N VAL A 400 11.99 16.32 -2.06
CA VAL A 400 12.74 17.56 -2.21
C VAL A 400 11.80 18.73 -2.01
N TYR A 401 12.21 19.63 -1.11
CA TYR A 401 11.50 20.87 -0.80
C TYR A 401 12.46 22.04 -0.98
N VAL A 402 12.17 22.93 -1.92
CA VAL A 402 12.99 24.11 -2.17
C VAL A 402 12.10 25.35 -2.19
N PRO A 403 12.19 26.23 -1.18
CA PRO A 403 11.53 27.53 -1.21
C PRO A 403 11.99 28.36 -2.41
N HIS A 404 11.05 28.96 -3.13
CA HIS A 404 11.32 29.92 -4.19
C HIS A 404 10.17 30.93 -4.32
N GLY A 405 10.50 32.22 -4.24
CA GLY A 405 9.48 33.28 -4.23
C GLY A 405 8.52 33.17 -3.04
N ASP A 406 7.21 33.16 -3.32
CA ASP A 406 6.11 32.98 -2.37
C ASP A 406 5.59 31.52 -2.31
N LYS A 407 6.37 30.58 -2.85
CA LYS A 407 6.02 29.18 -2.98
C LYS A 407 7.15 28.27 -2.49
N THR A 408 6.80 27.00 -2.40
CA THR A 408 7.75 25.91 -2.21
C THR A 408 7.63 24.98 -3.40
N PHE A 409 8.74 24.73 -4.08
CA PHE A 409 8.83 23.61 -5.00
C PHE A 409 8.85 22.33 -4.18
N TRP A 410 7.93 21.44 -4.50
CA TRP A 410 7.85 20.12 -3.92
C TRP A 410 8.01 19.08 -5.02
N MET A 411 8.94 18.14 -4.81
CA MET A 411 9.11 16.98 -5.68
C MET A 411 9.24 15.71 -4.85
N THR A 412 8.53 14.67 -5.26
CA THR A 412 8.66 13.32 -4.72
C THR A 412 9.04 12.37 -5.83
N VAL A 413 10.11 11.61 -5.61
CA VAL A 413 10.48 10.47 -6.44
C VAL A 413 10.19 9.20 -5.66
N GLN A 414 9.42 8.31 -6.23
CA GLN A 414 9.15 6.99 -5.67
C GLN A 414 9.76 5.94 -6.57
N THR A 415 10.50 5.01 -5.98
CA THR A 415 11.06 3.87 -6.70
C THR A 415 10.66 2.57 -6.05
N TYR A 416 10.39 1.58 -6.89
CA TYR A 416 10.10 0.24 -6.44
C TYR A 416 10.85 -0.77 -7.31
N SER A 417 11.59 -1.69 -6.69
CA SER A 417 12.25 -2.81 -7.35
C SER A 417 11.86 -4.12 -6.69
N TYR A 418 11.52 -5.13 -7.49
CA TYR A 418 11.19 -6.47 -6.98
C TYR A 418 12.45 -7.29 -6.62
N ASP A 419 13.58 -7.01 -7.27
CA ASP A 419 14.76 -7.88 -7.23
C ASP A 419 15.85 -7.35 -6.30
N SER A 420 16.25 -6.08 -6.45
CA SER A 420 17.39 -5.52 -5.73
C SER A 420 17.30 -4.01 -5.51
N SER A 421 17.83 -3.53 -4.37
CA SER A 421 18.07 -2.10 -4.16
C SER A 421 19.09 -1.51 -5.14
N GLU A 422 19.96 -2.35 -5.71
CA GLU A 422 20.98 -1.90 -6.67
C GLU A 422 20.36 -1.46 -8.01
N ASP A 423 19.11 -1.86 -8.28
CA ASP A 423 18.38 -1.45 -9.48
C ASP A 423 17.83 -0.02 -9.37
N ILE A 424 17.80 0.55 -8.15
CA ILE A 424 17.33 1.92 -7.93
C ILE A 424 18.41 2.88 -8.42
N PRO A 425 18.12 3.73 -9.43
CA PRO A 425 19.14 4.56 -10.06
C PRO A 425 19.34 5.86 -9.26
N ASP A 426 19.96 5.74 -8.09
CA ASP A 426 20.25 6.86 -7.17
C ASP A 426 20.96 8.02 -7.88
N ASP A 427 21.84 7.72 -8.84
CA ASP A 427 22.57 8.70 -9.64
C ASP A 427 21.66 9.46 -10.61
N ILE A 428 20.71 8.78 -11.27
CA ILE A 428 19.69 9.42 -12.10
C ILE A 428 18.82 10.34 -11.25
N ILE A 429 18.35 9.86 -10.10
CA ILE A 429 17.47 10.62 -9.21
C ILE A 429 18.20 11.87 -8.70
N GLN A 430 19.44 11.71 -8.27
CA GLN A 430 20.28 12.84 -7.84
C GLN A 430 20.50 13.83 -8.99
N HIS A 431 20.72 13.34 -10.22
CA HIS A 431 20.88 14.20 -11.39
C HIS A 431 19.59 14.97 -11.74
N ILE A 432 18.42 14.33 -11.63
CA ILE A 432 17.11 15.00 -11.79
C ILE A 432 17.00 16.14 -10.77
N ILE A 433 17.30 15.89 -9.50
CA ILE A 433 17.26 16.91 -8.42
C ILE A 433 18.24 18.06 -8.71
N GLU A 434 19.46 17.76 -9.13
CA GLU A 434 20.49 18.77 -9.42
C GLU A 434 20.19 19.59 -10.69
N SER A 435 19.39 19.05 -11.60
CA SER A 435 19.01 19.69 -12.87
C SER A 435 17.87 20.70 -12.74
N ILE A 436 17.23 20.80 -11.58
CA ILE A 436 16.14 21.75 -11.34
C ILE A 436 16.66 23.19 -11.51
N GLN A 437 15.94 23.98 -12.31
CA GLN A 437 16.21 25.39 -12.59
C GLN A 437 14.94 26.22 -12.38
N TRP A 438 15.08 27.39 -11.76
CA TRP A 438 13.99 28.35 -11.55
C TRP A 438 13.87 29.31 -12.76
N LYS A 439 12.64 29.65 -13.16
CA LYS A 439 12.37 30.50 -14.34
C LYS A 439 12.18 31.99 -14.03
#